data_AF-A0A2D5E7F2-F1
#
_entry.id   AF-A0A2D5E7F2-F1
#
_cell.length_a   1.000
_cell.length_b   1.000
_cell.length_c   1.000
_cell.angle_alpha   90.00
_cell.angle_beta   90.00
_cell.angle_gamma   90.00
#
_symmetry.space_group_name_H-M   'P 1'
#
loop_
_entity.id
_entity.type
_entity.pdbx_description
1 polymer ?
#
loop_
_entity_poly.entity_id
_entity_poly.type
_entity_poly.pdbx_seq_one_letter_code
_entity_poly.pdbx_strand_id
1 'polypeptide(L)'
;MFDLRSILMSVLLIATTLPGGERSGIASASSNHPISFNALSDDDADARERMIVRNFAAGRHERALELVDEYLGLWPESPNMHYNRACAFALLGRPDAAGEALLDAVKHGFRDFDTMRRDPDLASMRTHETFTAILEARGRISRDAAGRQAEAWKKRYGERYVQERDAKRKLHVATGLGGRAHAEMMEMIGRQADEQSRNLFPEASLDWCFIVVPAPEDVEEVFKRELDVDDPERTPGVYLHGRRLLVSRDIGSSMRHEFTHRMHWADMEGRGQRHAMWVQEGLAGLYEDYEWQPDGSLVFIPNIRHNIARRQVDAGVDLAFEKLFTLEPESFLAGNARYYPQVRSIFEFLANLDLLALWYRSYCETFDQDPTGGKAWEKTFGLPLDQVNQRWRRWVRDRGGITDRVGPGDASLGVTGEEAGDGVRITSVSGRQARRAGLRTGDVIMKFDGAAIRSRAELLVAVGACRVGQTIRLEVRRRTSVRMVEIRLEAR
;
A
#
# COMPACT_ATOMS: atom_id res chain seq x y z
N MET A 1 21.51 -5.02 23.19
CA MET A 1 20.83 -6.32 23.40
C MET A 1 19.52 -6.25 22.62
N PHE A 2 19.56 -6.61 21.33
CA PHE A 2 18.41 -6.63 20.42
C PHE A 2 18.32 -8.06 19.86
N ASP A 3 17.13 -8.65 19.97
CA ASP A 3 16.83 -10.06 19.75
C ASP A 3 16.59 -10.37 18.26
N LEU A 4 17.26 -11.41 17.77
CA LEU A 4 17.42 -11.81 16.36
C LEU A 4 16.26 -12.71 15.86
N ARG A 5 15.03 -12.47 16.34
CA ARG A 5 13.87 -13.33 16.06
C ARG A 5 12.80 -12.77 15.11
N SER A 6 12.99 -11.57 14.55
CA SER A 6 11.89 -10.86 13.85
C SER A 6 11.85 -11.00 12.32
N ILE A 7 12.66 -11.87 11.68
CA ILE A 7 12.76 -11.89 10.19
C ILE A 7 12.15 -13.16 9.55
N LEU A 8 11.66 -14.13 10.33
CA LEU A 8 11.14 -15.40 9.79
C LEU A 8 9.77 -15.78 10.37
N MET A 9 8.76 -14.90 10.29
CA MET A 9 7.35 -15.23 10.63
C MET A 9 6.38 -14.19 10.04
N SER A 10 6.32 -14.06 8.72
CA SER A 10 5.28 -13.23 8.05
C SER A 10 4.70 -13.85 6.79
N VAL A 11 4.94 -15.14 6.56
CA VAL A 11 4.23 -15.95 5.56
C VAL A 11 3.63 -17.12 6.33
N LEU A 12 2.33 -17.37 6.15
CA LEU A 12 1.41 -18.22 6.96
C LEU A 12 0.95 -17.64 8.32
N LEU A 13 -0.26 -17.06 8.37
CA LEU A 13 -1.34 -17.55 9.25
C LEU A 13 -2.69 -16.85 8.98
N ILE A 14 -3.49 -17.37 8.04
CA ILE A 14 -4.97 -17.34 8.13
C ILE A 14 -5.50 -18.67 7.58
N ALA A 15 -5.68 -19.67 8.44
CA ALA A 15 -6.65 -20.75 8.24
C ALA A 15 -7.00 -21.45 9.56
N THR A 16 -8.22 -21.19 10.02
CA THR A 16 -9.13 -22.09 10.78
C THR A 16 -8.74 -22.64 12.17
N THR A 17 -9.52 -22.22 13.16
CA THR A 17 -9.93 -22.89 14.41
C THR A 17 -10.60 -24.25 14.16
N LEU A 18 -10.20 -25.38 14.79
CA LEU A 18 -10.79 -26.12 15.95
C LEU A 18 -10.52 -27.67 15.83
N PRO A 19 -10.74 -28.55 16.84
CA PRO A 19 -9.67 -29.34 17.47
C PRO A 19 -9.80 -30.89 17.41
N GLY A 20 -8.73 -31.59 17.83
CA GLY A 20 -8.77 -32.90 18.52
C GLY A 20 -8.32 -34.12 17.71
N GLY A 21 -7.47 -34.98 18.29
CA GLY A 21 -7.21 -36.33 17.77
C GLY A 21 -5.85 -36.94 18.11
N GLU A 22 -5.83 -37.68 19.22
CA GLU A 22 -4.86 -38.60 19.81
C GLU A 22 -3.70 -39.23 19.00
N ARG A 23 -2.58 -39.45 19.73
CA ARG A 23 -1.47 -40.35 19.42
C ARG A 23 -1.80 -41.81 19.76
N SER A 24 -1.48 -42.73 18.86
CA SER A 24 -1.04 -44.12 19.09
C SER A 24 -0.51 -44.66 17.74
N GLY A 25 0.43 -45.57 17.56
CA GLY A 25 1.29 -46.41 18.39
C GLY A 25 1.80 -47.57 17.51
N ILE A 26 3.13 -47.72 17.41
CA ILE A 26 3.91 -48.98 17.28
C ILE A 26 3.71 -49.88 16.03
N ALA A 27 4.77 -50.12 15.25
CA ALA A 27 5.46 -51.44 15.13
C ALA A 27 6.36 -51.56 13.88
N SER A 28 7.45 -52.30 14.09
CA SER A 28 8.63 -52.58 13.28
C SER A 28 8.45 -53.51 12.07
N ALA A 29 9.28 -53.34 11.05
CA ALA A 29 9.94 -54.46 10.35
C ALA A 29 11.20 -53.99 9.59
N SER A 30 12.28 -54.73 9.79
CA SER A 30 13.64 -54.54 9.28
C SER A 30 13.82 -55.05 7.85
N SER A 31 14.62 -54.36 7.04
CA SER A 31 15.50 -55.02 6.06
C SER A 31 16.70 -54.14 5.71
N ASN A 32 17.88 -54.76 5.76
CA ASN A 32 19.21 -54.22 5.48
C ASN A 32 19.31 -53.56 4.11
N HIS A 33 19.96 -52.39 4.02
CA HIS A 33 20.93 -51.97 2.99
C HIS A 33 21.71 -50.71 3.47
N PRO A 34 22.87 -50.35 2.87
CA PRO A 34 24.12 -50.01 3.54
C PRO A 34 24.19 -48.60 4.17
N ILE A 35 25.18 -48.41 5.04
CA ILE A 35 25.50 -47.13 5.69
C ILE A 35 25.84 -46.03 4.66
N SER A 36 25.03 -44.98 4.70
CA SER A 36 25.28 -43.54 4.56
C SER A 36 25.81 -42.94 3.24
N PHE A 37 24.95 -42.12 2.64
CA PHE A 37 25.28 -40.71 2.36
C PHE A 37 24.21 -39.86 3.06
N ASN A 38 24.64 -39.04 4.04
CA ASN A 38 23.76 -38.12 4.77
C ASN A 38 23.05 -37.17 3.79
N ALA A 39 21.73 -37.27 3.70
CA ALA A 39 20.92 -36.15 3.25
C ALA A 39 20.90 -35.12 4.39
N LEU A 40 21.55 -33.98 4.18
CA LEU A 40 21.55 -32.86 5.12
C LEU A 40 20.11 -32.37 5.29
N SER A 41 19.67 -32.21 6.54
CA SER A 41 18.30 -31.78 6.86
C SER A 41 18.23 -30.25 7.03
N ASP A 42 17.05 -29.66 6.82
CA ASP A 42 16.84 -28.22 7.06
C ASP A 42 17.14 -27.83 8.53
N ASP A 43 16.95 -28.75 9.48
CA ASP A 43 17.29 -28.57 10.89
C ASP A 43 18.81 -28.35 11.11
N ASP A 44 19.66 -28.93 10.25
CA ASP A 44 21.11 -28.77 10.30
C ASP A 44 21.56 -27.39 9.80
N ALA A 45 20.88 -26.85 8.78
CA ALA A 45 21.15 -25.50 8.27
C ALA A 45 20.84 -24.46 9.34
N ASP A 46 19.64 -24.54 9.91
CA ASP A 46 19.15 -23.69 10.99
C ASP A 46 20.07 -23.69 12.22
N ALA A 47 20.58 -24.86 12.62
CA ALA A 47 21.51 -24.98 13.73
C ALA A 47 22.84 -24.27 13.45
N ARG A 48 23.35 -24.38 12.21
CA ARG A 48 24.58 -23.71 11.77
C ARG A 48 24.41 -22.20 11.69
N GLU A 49 23.29 -21.71 11.17
CA GLU A 49 22.99 -20.27 11.13
C GLU A 49 22.96 -19.66 12.53
N ARG A 50 22.30 -20.34 13.48
CA ARG A 50 22.30 -19.89 14.89
C ARG A 50 23.72 -19.83 15.48
N MET A 51 24.60 -20.76 15.12
CA MET A 51 26.00 -20.73 15.55
C MET A 51 26.78 -19.58 14.93
N ILE A 52 26.59 -19.31 13.64
CA ILE A 52 27.19 -18.17 12.91
C ILE A 52 26.80 -16.86 13.59
N VAL A 53 25.50 -16.63 13.79
CA VAL A 53 24.95 -15.43 14.43
C VAL A 53 25.53 -15.22 15.84
N ARG A 54 25.62 -16.28 16.65
CA ARG A 54 26.22 -16.20 17.99
C ARG A 54 27.70 -15.80 17.98
N ASN A 55 28.46 -16.18 16.95
CA ASN A 55 29.86 -15.81 16.85
C ASN A 55 30.02 -14.35 16.40
N PHE A 56 29.17 -13.88 15.48
CA PHE A 56 29.07 -12.45 15.17
C PHE A 56 28.76 -11.61 16.41
N ALA A 57 27.72 -11.97 17.15
CA ALA A 57 27.30 -11.26 18.36
C ALA A 57 28.37 -11.26 19.47
N ALA A 58 29.24 -12.27 19.49
CA ALA A 58 30.34 -12.40 20.45
C ALA A 58 31.65 -11.72 20.00
N GLY A 59 31.67 -11.04 18.84
CA GLY A 59 32.89 -10.43 18.30
C GLY A 59 33.93 -11.42 17.77
N ARG A 60 33.56 -12.70 17.58
CA ARG A 60 34.46 -13.77 17.12
C ARG A 60 34.40 -13.90 15.60
N HIS A 61 34.86 -12.86 14.91
CA HIS A 61 34.65 -12.69 13.47
C HIS A 61 35.38 -13.74 12.63
N GLU A 62 36.59 -14.17 13.00
CA GLU A 62 37.30 -15.26 12.34
C GLU A 62 36.52 -16.57 12.43
N ARG A 63 36.01 -16.90 13.63
CA ARG A 63 35.20 -18.11 13.81
C ARG A 63 33.86 -18.03 13.09
N ALA A 64 33.25 -16.84 13.03
CA ALA A 64 32.05 -16.62 12.24
C ALA A 64 32.31 -16.86 10.75
N LEU A 65 33.43 -16.36 10.21
CA LEU A 65 33.83 -16.58 8.82
C LEU A 65 34.04 -18.08 8.51
N GLU A 66 34.76 -18.81 9.36
CA GLU A 66 34.96 -20.25 9.19
C GLU A 66 33.62 -21.00 9.12
N LEU A 67 32.70 -20.68 10.03
CA LEU A 67 31.37 -21.30 10.06
C LEU A 67 30.53 -20.94 8.82
N VAL A 68 30.66 -19.71 8.31
CA VAL A 68 30.02 -19.28 7.06
C VAL A 68 30.60 -20.03 5.86
N ASP A 69 31.92 -20.19 5.78
CA ASP A 69 32.57 -20.95 4.71
C ASP A 69 32.19 -22.45 4.78
N GLU A 70 32.14 -23.03 5.98
CA GLU A 70 31.63 -24.39 6.20
C GLU A 70 30.17 -24.53 5.74
N TYR A 71 29.32 -23.52 6.00
CA TYR A 71 27.93 -23.51 5.54
C TYR A 71 27.86 -23.43 4.01
N LEU A 72 28.59 -22.51 3.39
CA LEU A 72 28.59 -22.32 1.94
C LEU A 72 29.19 -23.53 1.19
N GLY A 73 30.04 -24.32 1.85
CA GLY A 73 30.50 -25.61 1.32
C GLY A 73 29.37 -26.64 1.16
N LEU A 74 28.28 -26.51 1.92
CA LEU A 74 27.10 -27.37 1.85
C LEU A 74 25.98 -26.74 1.01
N TRP A 75 25.78 -25.43 1.15
CA TRP A 75 24.75 -24.66 0.44
C TRP A 75 25.37 -23.46 -0.27
N PRO A 76 26.02 -23.68 -1.43
CA PRO A 76 26.82 -22.65 -2.11
C PRO A 76 25.99 -21.51 -2.71
N GLU A 77 24.69 -21.70 -2.89
CA GLU A 77 23.81 -20.70 -3.50
C GLU A 77 23.10 -19.81 -2.48
N SER A 78 23.41 -19.90 -1.18
CA SER A 78 22.69 -19.18 -0.14
C SER A 78 23.04 -17.68 -0.11
N PRO A 79 22.14 -16.78 -0.56
CA PRO A 79 22.45 -15.36 -0.69
C PRO A 79 22.77 -14.67 0.64
N ASN A 80 22.05 -15.07 1.70
CA ASN A 80 22.24 -14.51 3.05
C ASN A 80 23.58 -14.92 3.66
N MET A 81 24.12 -16.09 3.31
CA MET A 81 25.40 -16.53 3.82
C MET A 81 26.57 -15.90 3.09
N HIS A 82 26.45 -15.65 1.78
CA HIS A 82 27.40 -14.79 1.06
C HIS A 82 27.40 -13.36 1.62
N TYR A 83 26.22 -12.83 1.99
CA TYR A 83 26.13 -11.53 2.67
C TYR A 83 26.82 -11.54 4.03
N ASN A 84 26.53 -12.53 4.88
CA ASN A 84 27.21 -12.68 6.18
C ASN A 84 28.73 -12.87 6.02
N ARG A 85 29.17 -13.57 4.97
CA ARG A 85 30.59 -13.72 4.63
C ARG A 85 31.23 -12.36 4.35
N ALA A 86 30.54 -11.49 3.64
CA ALA A 86 30.99 -10.12 3.42
C ALA A 86 31.08 -9.31 4.72
N CYS A 87 30.09 -9.41 5.61
CA CYS A 87 30.14 -8.77 6.93
C CYS A 87 31.35 -9.24 7.74
N ALA A 88 31.64 -10.56 7.76
CA ALA A 88 32.81 -11.09 8.44
C ALA A 88 34.12 -10.54 7.85
N PHE A 89 34.27 -10.53 6.51
CA PHE A 89 35.46 -9.96 5.89
C PHE A 89 35.63 -8.46 6.16
N ALA A 90 34.53 -7.69 6.14
CA ALA A 90 34.56 -6.26 6.43
C ALA A 90 35.00 -5.97 7.87
N LEU A 91 34.48 -6.72 8.84
CA LEU A 91 34.85 -6.64 10.26
C LEU A 91 36.31 -7.07 10.51
N LEU A 92 36.83 -8.01 9.72
CA LEU A 92 38.22 -8.47 9.75
C LEU A 92 39.20 -7.53 9.03
N GLY A 93 38.73 -6.40 8.51
CA GLY A 93 39.58 -5.44 7.78
C GLY A 93 40.06 -5.97 6.43
N ARG A 94 39.28 -6.82 5.76
CA ARG A 94 39.58 -7.42 4.44
C ARG A 94 38.59 -6.89 3.38
N PRO A 95 38.73 -5.62 2.94
CA PRO A 95 37.73 -4.95 2.13
C PRO A 95 37.53 -5.57 0.74
N ASP A 96 38.60 -5.98 0.06
CA ASP A 96 38.48 -6.57 -1.29
C ASP A 96 37.68 -7.89 -1.25
N ALA A 97 37.99 -8.76 -0.29
CA ALA A 97 37.28 -10.02 -0.08
C ALA A 97 35.82 -9.80 0.35
N ALA A 98 35.55 -8.76 1.15
CA ALA A 98 34.18 -8.36 1.47
C ALA A 98 33.43 -7.89 0.21
N GLY A 99 34.08 -7.13 -0.67
CA GLY A 99 33.52 -6.69 -1.94
C GLY A 99 33.14 -7.85 -2.86
N GLU A 100 34.02 -8.85 -3.00
CA GLU A 100 33.74 -10.08 -3.76
C GLU A 100 32.55 -10.86 -3.17
N ALA A 101 32.52 -11.05 -1.85
CA ALA A 101 31.41 -11.73 -1.19
C ALA A 101 30.07 -10.98 -1.34
N LEU A 102 30.08 -9.64 -1.36
CA LEU A 102 28.88 -8.86 -1.66
C LEU A 102 28.40 -9.06 -3.10
N LEU A 103 29.31 -9.15 -4.06
CA LEU A 103 28.95 -9.47 -5.45
C LEU A 103 28.30 -10.86 -5.53
N ASP A 104 28.87 -11.85 -4.84
CA ASP A 104 28.33 -13.21 -4.84
C ASP A 104 26.96 -13.27 -4.15
N ALA A 105 26.77 -12.55 -3.04
CA ALA A 105 25.45 -12.41 -2.42
C ALA A 105 24.42 -11.89 -3.43
N VAL A 106 24.76 -10.83 -4.18
CA VAL A 106 23.87 -10.23 -5.18
C VAL A 106 23.62 -11.16 -6.39
N LYS A 107 24.64 -11.91 -6.85
CA LYS A 107 24.49 -12.93 -7.91
C LYS A 107 23.54 -14.04 -7.49
N HIS A 108 23.62 -14.48 -6.23
CA HIS A 108 22.79 -15.54 -5.66
C HIS A 108 21.41 -15.08 -5.16
N GLY A 109 21.04 -13.82 -5.40
CA GLY A 109 19.68 -13.34 -5.18
C GLY A 109 19.48 -12.50 -3.92
N PHE A 110 20.54 -12.05 -3.25
CA PHE A 110 20.42 -11.03 -2.20
C PHE A 110 19.86 -9.72 -2.79
N ARG A 111 18.84 -9.15 -2.13
CA ARG A 111 18.14 -7.95 -2.60
C ARG A 111 17.87 -6.92 -1.50
N ASP A 112 18.23 -7.17 -0.24
CA ASP A 112 18.05 -6.21 0.85
C ASP A 112 19.19 -5.17 0.91
N PHE A 113 19.24 -4.33 -0.12
CA PHE A 113 20.25 -3.29 -0.25
C PHE A 113 20.11 -2.16 0.78
N ASP A 114 18.93 -2.00 1.37
CA ASP A 114 18.69 -0.97 2.39
C ASP A 114 19.27 -1.39 3.74
N THR A 115 19.21 -2.69 4.06
CA THR A 115 19.99 -3.27 5.16
C THR A 115 21.49 -3.19 4.86
N MET A 116 21.95 -3.64 3.68
CA MET A 116 23.36 -3.55 3.27
C MET A 116 23.95 -2.14 3.43
N ARG A 117 23.20 -1.10 3.05
CA ARG A 117 23.64 0.29 3.14
C ARG A 117 23.86 0.76 4.58
N ARG A 118 23.01 0.30 5.50
CA ARG A 118 22.96 0.76 6.90
C ARG A 118 23.66 -0.16 7.88
N ASP A 119 23.99 -1.38 7.44
CA ASP A 119 24.65 -2.39 8.26
C ASP A 119 25.94 -1.84 8.88
N PRO A 120 26.08 -1.83 10.22
CA PRO A 120 27.29 -1.38 10.89
C PRO A 120 28.50 -2.26 10.54
N ASP A 121 28.31 -3.55 10.24
CA ASP A 121 29.40 -4.47 9.94
C ASP A 121 30.05 -4.15 8.59
N LEU A 122 29.30 -3.50 7.70
CA LEU A 122 29.77 -3.03 6.39
C LEU A 122 30.14 -1.55 6.38
N ALA A 123 30.28 -0.89 7.54
CA ALA A 123 30.58 0.54 7.61
C ALA A 123 31.89 0.90 6.86
N SER A 124 32.91 0.04 6.94
CA SER A 124 34.18 0.20 6.23
C SER A 124 34.06 0.07 4.70
N MET A 125 33.00 -0.58 4.21
CA MET A 125 32.78 -0.82 2.78
C MET A 125 32.11 0.34 2.05
N ARG A 126 31.60 1.35 2.75
CA ARG A 126 30.81 2.44 2.14
C ARG A 126 31.56 3.27 1.11
N THR A 127 32.89 3.33 1.18
CA THR A 127 33.75 4.00 0.20
C THR A 127 34.43 3.04 -0.78
N HIS A 128 34.15 1.74 -0.68
CA HIS A 128 34.72 0.72 -1.57
C HIS A 128 34.06 0.78 -2.95
N GLU A 129 34.84 0.58 -4.02
CA GLU A 129 34.33 0.70 -5.40
C GLU A 129 33.22 -0.33 -5.65
N THR A 130 33.43 -1.58 -5.25
CA THR A 130 32.46 -2.67 -5.46
C THR A 130 31.14 -2.41 -4.73
N PHE A 131 31.22 -1.91 -3.50
CA PHE A 131 30.02 -1.56 -2.71
C PHE A 131 29.24 -0.44 -3.39
N THR A 132 29.96 0.61 -3.82
CA THR A 132 29.37 1.73 -4.56
C THR A 132 28.73 1.25 -5.87
N ALA A 133 29.44 0.42 -6.64
CA ALA A 133 28.97 -0.13 -7.90
C ALA A 133 27.74 -1.03 -7.74
N ILE A 134 27.66 -1.85 -6.68
CA ILE A 134 26.48 -2.66 -6.35
C ILE A 134 25.27 -1.74 -6.09
N LEU A 135 25.44 -0.69 -5.29
CA LEU A 135 24.35 0.25 -4.98
C LEU A 135 23.95 1.11 -6.19
N GLU A 136 24.90 1.50 -7.04
CA GLU A 136 24.62 2.19 -8.30
C GLU A 136 23.91 1.28 -9.32
N ALA A 137 24.32 0.01 -9.41
CA ALA A 137 23.69 -0.99 -10.27
C ALA A 137 22.25 -1.27 -9.83
N ARG A 138 21.94 -1.31 -8.52
CA ARG A 138 20.55 -1.29 -8.00
C ARG A 138 19.79 -0.09 -8.55
N GLY A 139 20.40 1.11 -8.46
CA GLY A 139 19.82 2.32 -9.01
C GLY A 139 19.43 2.17 -10.49
N ARG A 140 20.23 1.48 -11.30
CA ARG A 140 19.95 1.22 -12.73
C ARG A 140 18.93 0.10 -12.97
N ILE A 141 18.96 -0.97 -12.18
CA ILE A 141 18.02 -2.12 -12.29
C ILE A 141 16.60 -1.72 -11.85
N SER A 142 16.48 -0.88 -10.81
CA SER A 142 15.21 -0.30 -10.34
C SER A 142 14.60 0.68 -11.36
N ARG A 143 15.44 1.53 -11.99
CA ARG A 143 15.00 2.56 -12.96
C ARG A 143 14.31 2.00 -14.21
N ASP A 144 14.56 0.74 -14.56
CA ASP A 144 13.98 0.08 -15.74
C ASP A 144 13.05 -1.10 -15.38
N ALA A 145 12.79 -1.34 -14.09
CA ALA A 145 11.90 -2.41 -13.65
C ALA A 145 10.47 -2.22 -14.17
N ALA A 146 9.93 -1.00 -14.07
CA ALA A 146 8.62 -0.66 -14.60
C ALA A 146 8.54 -0.83 -16.13
N GLY A 147 9.60 -0.48 -16.85
CA GLY A 147 9.68 -0.67 -18.31
C GLY A 147 9.64 -2.14 -18.70
N ARG A 148 10.43 -2.99 -18.02
CA ARG A 148 10.41 -4.45 -18.24
C ARG A 148 9.07 -5.07 -17.91
N GLN A 149 8.42 -4.64 -16.82
CA GLN A 149 7.08 -5.12 -16.46
C GLN A 149 6.05 -4.72 -17.51
N ALA A 150 6.09 -3.48 -18.00
CA ALA A 150 5.19 -3.00 -19.05
C ALA A 150 5.38 -3.78 -20.36
N GLU A 151 6.62 -4.09 -20.75
CA GLU A 151 6.90 -4.90 -21.93
C GLU A 151 6.45 -6.36 -21.75
N ALA A 152 6.66 -6.94 -20.57
CA ALA A 152 6.14 -8.27 -20.25
C ALA A 152 4.61 -8.31 -20.29
N TRP A 153 3.95 -7.27 -19.78
CA TRP A 153 2.51 -7.11 -19.86
C TRP A 153 2.02 -7.05 -21.31
N LYS A 154 2.66 -6.21 -22.13
CA LYS A 154 2.35 -6.07 -23.55
C LYS A 154 2.43 -7.41 -24.28
N LYS A 155 3.46 -8.22 -24.02
CA LYS A 155 3.60 -9.56 -24.61
C LYS A 155 2.49 -10.52 -24.19
N ARG A 156 2.01 -10.42 -22.95
CA ARG A 156 1.00 -11.34 -22.39
C ARG A 156 -0.43 -10.97 -22.81
N TYR A 157 -0.78 -9.70 -22.74
CA TYR A 157 -2.17 -9.25 -22.96
C TYR A 157 -2.40 -8.60 -24.32
N GLY A 158 -1.33 -8.17 -24.99
CA GLY A 158 -1.39 -7.59 -26.34
C GLY A 158 -2.23 -6.32 -26.40
N GLU A 159 -2.99 -6.18 -27.49
CA GLU A 159 -3.84 -5.03 -27.79
C GLU A 159 -5.15 -5.00 -27.00
N ARG A 160 -5.43 -6.00 -26.14
CA ARG A 160 -6.62 -6.00 -25.27
C ARG A 160 -6.62 -4.85 -24.26
N TYR A 161 -5.43 -4.34 -23.94
CA TYR A 161 -5.22 -3.27 -22.98
C TYR A 161 -4.77 -2.00 -23.69
N VAL A 162 -5.36 -0.87 -23.30
CA VAL A 162 -4.83 0.44 -23.67
C VAL A 162 -3.51 0.64 -22.93
N GLN A 163 -2.48 0.99 -23.68
CA GLN A 163 -1.15 1.23 -23.16
C GLN A 163 -0.75 2.68 -23.39
N GLU A 164 -0.34 3.36 -22.33
CA GLU A 164 0.09 4.76 -22.39
C GLU A 164 1.42 4.94 -21.65
N ARG A 165 2.23 5.90 -22.12
CA ARG A 165 3.46 6.33 -21.46
C ARG A 165 3.39 7.83 -21.18
N ASP A 166 3.35 8.20 -19.90
CA ASP A 166 3.48 9.60 -19.46
C ASP A 166 4.93 9.85 -19.04
N ALA A 167 5.71 10.50 -19.93
CA ALA A 167 7.10 10.83 -19.65
C ALA A 167 7.28 11.94 -18.59
N LYS A 168 6.33 12.88 -18.49
CA LYS A 168 6.38 13.97 -17.50
C LYS A 168 6.32 13.38 -16.09
N ARG A 169 5.47 12.38 -15.89
CA ARG A 169 5.23 11.75 -14.58
C ARG A 169 5.92 10.40 -14.41
N LYS A 170 6.71 9.98 -15.40
CA LYS A 170 7.42 8.70 -15.45
C LYS A 170 6.48 7.52 -15.18
N LEU A 171 5.45 7.38 -16.02
CA LEU A 171 4.47 6.31 -15.93
C LEU A 171 4.46 5.43 -17.18
N HIS A 172 4.46 4.13 -16.96
CA HIS A 172 3.88 3.18 -17.90
C HIS A 172 2.48 2.84 -17.39
N VAL A 173 1.49 2.80 -18.27
CA VAL A 173 0.11 2.49 -17.91
C VAL A 173 -0.38 1.38 -18.81
N ALA A 174 -1.01 0.37 -18.22
CA ALA A 174 -1.80 -0.62 -18.93
C ALA A 174 -3.19 -0.68 -18.29
N THR A 175 -4.23 -0.43 -19.08
CA THR A 175 -5.59 -0.39 -18.56
C THR A 175 -6.60 -1.10 -19.45
N GLY A 176 -7.52 -1.85 -18.83
CA GLY A 176 -8.70 -2.43 -19.47
C GLY A 176 -9.82 -1.39 -19.68
N LEU A 177 -9.62 -0.14 -19.24
CA LEU A 177 -10.57 0.94 -19.43
C LEU A 177 -10.58 1.44 -20.87
N GLY A 178 -11.78 1.78 -21.37
CA GLY A 178 -11.95 2.38 -22.69
C GLY A 178 -11.58 3.88 -22.70
N GLY A 179 -11.38 4.42 -23.91
CA GLY A 179 -10.75 5.74 -24.16
C GLY A 179 -11.18 6.89 -23.24
N ARG A 180 -12.47 7.08 -22.97
CA ARG A 180 -12.93 8.15 -22.07
C ARG A 180 -12.51 7.92 -20.61
N ALA A 181 -12.77 6.74 -20.07
CA ALA A 181 -12.43 6.40 -18.69
C ALA A 181 -10.90 6.41 -18.48
N HIS A 182 -10.15 5.95 -19.47
CA HIS A 182 -8.69 6.05 -19.47
C HIS A 182 -8.20 7.51 -19.46
N ALA A 183 -8.77 8.38 -20.30
CA ALA A 183 -8.42 9.80 -20.31
C ALA A 183 -8.77 10.48 -18.97
N GLU A 184 -9.94 10.20 -18.41
CA GLU A 184 -10.36 10.71 -17.08
C GLU A 184 -9.40 10.23 -15.97
N MET A 185 -8.94 8.98 -16.03
CA MET A 185 -7.93 8.44 -15.12
C MET A 185 -6.59 9.19 -15.24
N MET A 186 -6.09 9.39 -16.45
CA MET A 186 -4.82 10.09 -16.68
C MET A 186 -4.88 11.56 -16.28
N GLU A 187 -6.02 12.23 -16.51
CA GLU A 187 -6.25 13.59 -16.02
C GLU A 187 -6.24 13.63 -14.49
N MET A 188 -6.97 12.72 -13.84
CA MET A 188 -7.03 12.64 -12.38
C MET A 188 -5.64 12.39 -11.77
N ILE A 189 -4.91 11.38 -12.25
CA ILE A 189 -3.53 11.09 -11.85
C ILE A 189 -2.67 12.33 -12.05
N GLY A 190 -2.84 12.99 -13.19
CA GLY A 190 -2.03 14.14 -13.56
C GLY A 190 -2.22 15.33 -12.64
N ARG A 191 -3.47 15.63 -12.28
CA ARG A 191 -3.82 16.73 -11.37
C ARG A 191 -3.41 16.43 -9.93
N GLN A 192 -3.64 15.20 -9.46
CA GLN A 192 -3.23 14.80 -8.11
C GLN A 192 -1.71 14.81 -7.97
N ALA A 193 -0.96 14.34 -8.96
CA ALA A 193 0.50 14.41 -8.96
C ALA A 193 1.00 15.85 -8.86
N ASP A 194 0.47 16.75 -9.69
CA ASP A 194 0.89 18.14 -9.75
C ASP A 194 0.54 18.90 -8.45
N GLU A 195 -0.60 18.58 -7.82
CA GLU A 195 -1.01 19.13 -6.51
C GLU A 195 -0.12 18.61 -5.38
N GLN A 196 0.08 17.29 -5.29
CA GLN A 196 0.86 16.69 -4.22
C GLN A 196 2.32 17.12 -4.27
N SER A 197 2.94 17.15 -5.46
CA SER A 197 4.30 17.66 -5.62
C SER A 197 4.44 19.13 -5.22
N ARG A 198 3.41 19.95 -5.46
CA ARG A 198 3.46 21.39 -5.13
C ARG A 198 3.25 21.65 -3.64
N ASN A 199 2.26 20.99 -3.05
CA ASN A 199 1.71 21.40 -1.76
C ASN A 199 2.14 20.50 -0.59
N LEU A 200 2.51 19.24 -0.87
CA LEU A 200 2.72 18.25 0.19
C LEU A 200 4.08 17.57 0.12
N PHE A 201 4.54 17.18 -1.06
CA PHE A 201 5.72 16.33 -1.28
C PHE A 201 6.78 17.04 -2.16
N PRO A 202 7.40 18.14 -1.67
CA PRO A 202 8.27 18.97 -2.49
C PRO A 202 9.61 18.32 -2.85
N GLU A 203 10.05 17.28 -2.14
CA GLU A 203 11.31 16.55 -2.43
C GLU A 203 11.05 15.27 -3.26
N ALA A 204 9.82 15.09 -3.77
CA ALA A 204 9.45 13.91 -4.55
C ALA A 204 10.23 13.83 -5.88
N SER A 205 11.27 13.01 -5.91
CA SER A 205 11.97 12.64 -7.13
C SER A 205 11.37 11.37 -7.73
N LEU A 206 10.48 11.52 -8.72
CA LEU A 206 9.78 10.38 -9.31
C LEU A 206 10.73 9.41 -10.03
N ASP A 207 10.47 8.12 -9.88
CA ASP A 207 10.97 7.04 -10.73
C ASP A 207 9.88 6.52 -11.68
N TRP A 208 10.30 5.76 -12.71
CA TRP A 208 9.37 5.05 -13.57
C TRP A 208 8.53 4.07 -12.76
N CYS A 209 7.21 4.18 -12.87
CA CYS A 209 6.24 3.30 -12.23
C CYS A 209 5.33 2.69 -13.29
N PHE A 210 5.03 1.41 -13.13
CA PHE A 210 4.05 0.72 -13.95
C PHE A 210 2.70 0.72 -13.22
N ILE A 211 1.66 1.23 -13.87
CA ILE A 211 0.30 1.29 -13.36
C ILE A 211 -0.55 0.31 -14.17
N VAL A 212 -1.27 -0.55 -13.47
CA VAL A 212 -2.19 -1.53 -14.04
C VAL A 212 -3.59 -1.31 -13.48
N VAL A 213 -4.55 -1.13 -14.37
CA VAL A 213 -5.98 -1.23 -14.04
C VAL A 213 -6.58 -2.34 -14.89
N PRO A 214 -6.74 -3.56 -14.36
CA PRO A 214 -7.18 -4.71 -15.14
C PRO A 214 -8.61 -4.53 -15.67
N ALA A 215 -8.91 -5.18 -16.80
CA ALA A 215 -10.30 -5.37 -17.21
C ALA A 215 -11.04 -6.21 -16.15
N PRO A 216 -12.35 -6.01 -15.92
CA PRO A 216 -13.09 -6.72 -14.88
C PRO A 216 -12.90 -8.25 -14.88
N GLU A 217 -12.86 -8.86 -16.07
CA GLU A 217 -12.66 -10.30 -16.27
C GLU A 217 -11.25 -10.81 -15.89
N ASP A 218 -10.24 -9.94 -15.87
CA ASP A 218 -8.85 -10.30 -15.57
C ASP A 218 -8.46 -9.95 -14.12
N VAL A 219 -9.33 -9.30 -13.34
CA VAL A 219 -9.02 -8.79 -11.98
C VAL A 219 -8.45 -9.89 -11.09
N GLU A 220 -9.09 -11.05 -11.01
CA GLU A 220 -8.66 -12.14 -10.13
C GLU A 220 -7.25 -12.65 -10.50
N GLU A 221 -7.01 -12.91 -11.78
CA GLU A 221 -5.73 -13.43 -12.28
C GLU A 221 -4.60 -12.41 -12.10
N VAL A 222 -4.87 -11.15 -12.43
CA VAL A 222 -3.89 -10.06 -12.32
C VAL A 222 -3.54 -9.82 -10.86
N PHE A 223 -4.51 -9.77 -9.96
CA PHE A 223 -4.26 -9.51 -8.55
C PHE A 223 -3.47 -10.66 -7.91
N LYS A 224 -3.83 -11.93 -8.17
CA LYS A 224 -3.04 -13.07 -7.66
C LYS A 224 -1.61 -13.05 -8.19
N ARG A 225 -1.42 -12.84 -9.49
CA ARG A 225 -0.08 -12.86 -10.10
C ARG A 225 0.77 -11.67 -9.68
N GLU A 226 0.21 -10.47 -9.74
CA GLU A 226 0.97 -9.24 -9.56
C GLU A 226 1.09 -8.81 -8.11
N LEU A 227 0.16 -9.20 -7.23
CA LEU A 227 0.15 -8.75 -5.83
C LEU A 227 0.37 -9.89 -4.82
N ASP A 228 0.29 -11.15 -5.26
CA ASP A 228 0.39 -12.32 -4.38
C ASP A 228 -0.63 -12.27 -3.22
N VAL A 229 -1.86 -11.87 -3.54
CA VAL A 229 -2.95 -11.74 -2.55
C VAL A 229 -3.80 -13.00 -2.51
N ASP A 230 -4.05 -13.51 -1.30
CA ASP A 230 -4.89 -14.70 -1.07
C ASP A 230 -6.34 -14.50 -1.53
N ASP A 231 -6.88 -13.30 -1.28
CA ASP A 231 -8.25 -12.92 -1.62
C ASP A 231 -8.24 -11.63 -2.45
N PRO A 232 -8.19 -11.74 -3.79
CA PRO A 232 -8.29 -10.60 -4.68
C PRO A 232 -9.50 -9.73 -4.38
N GLU A 233 -10.69 -10.30 -4.12
CA GLU A 233 -11.93 -9.54 -3.99
C GLU A 233 -11.87 -8.49 -2.87
N ARG A 234 -11.10 -8.77 -1.81
CA ARG A 234 -10.95 -7.87 -0.65
C ARG A 234 -9.85 -6.84 -0.81
N THR A 235 -9.01 -6.95 -1.83
CA THR A 235 -7.95 -5.99 -2.13
C THR A 235 -8.42 -5.04 -3.24
N PRO A 236 -8.62 -3.74 -2.96
CA PRO A 236 -9.12 -2.82 -3.97
C PRO A 236 -8.00 -2.16 -4.80
N GLY A 237 -6.78 -2.08 -4.26
CA GLY A 237 -5.57 -1.67 -4.95
C GLY A 237 -4.35 -1.81 -4.05
N VAL A 238 -3.14 -1.83 -4.64
CA VAL A 238 -1.86 -1.85 -3.93
C VAL A 238 -0.77 -1.14 -4.76
N TYR A 239 0.03 -0.31 -4.09
CA TYR A 239 1.31 0.17 -4.56
C TYR A 239 2.47 -0.61 -3.94
N LEU A 240 3.16 -1.39 -4.77
CA LEU A 240 4.36 -2.13 -4.41
C LEU A 240 5.60 -1.30 -4.71
N HIS A 241 6.04 -0.51 -3.73
CA HIS A 241 7.19 0.40 -3.87
C HIS A 241 8.44 -0.30 -4.44
N GLY A 242 8.85 -1.44 -3.87
CA GLY A 242 10.04 -2.17 -4.31
C GLY A 242 9.98 -2.69 -5.76
N ARG A 243 8.77 -2.87 -6.29
CA ARG A 243 8.54 -3.26 -7.70
C ARG A 243 8.23 -2.08 -8.61
N ARG A 244 8.03 -0.89 -8.04
CA ARG A 244 7.51 0.31 -8.74
C ARG A 244 6.22 -0.01 -9.51
N LEU A 245 5.35 -0.80 -8.91
CA LEU A 245 4.11 -1.30 -9.51
C LEU A 245 2.92 -0.82 -8.70
N LEU A 246 1.92 -0.24 -9.37
CA LEU A 246 0.62 0.08 -8.81
C LEU A 246 -0.42 -0.76 -9.55
N VAL A 247 -1.19 -1.56 -8.83
CA VAL A 247 -2.34 -2.27 -9.39
C VAL A 247 -3.59 -1.78 -8.67
N SER A 248 -4.60 -1.34 -9.40
CA SER A 248 -5.86 -0.86 -8.80
C SER A 248 -7.07 -1.37 -9.55
N ARG A 249 -8.16 -1.64 -8.83
CA ARG A 249 -9.42 -2.12 -9.40
C ARG A 249 -10.27 -1.00 -9.98
N ASP A 250 -10.13 0.22 -9.44
CA ASP A 250 -10.90 1.39 -9.83
C ASP A 250 -10.00 2.59 -10.11
N ILE A 251 -10.60 3.67 -10.60
CA ILE A 251 -9.94 4.97 -10.79
C ILE A 251 -10.40 6.01 -9.76
N GLY A 252 -11.11 5.56 -8.72
CA GLY A 252 -11.62 6.34 -7.61
C GLY A 252 -10.71 6.26 -6.40
N SER A 253 -11.31 5.97 -5.23
CA SER A 253 -10.63 6.00 -3.94
C SER A 253 -9.36 5.16 -3.91
N SER A 254 -9.35 3.97 -4.51
CA SER A 254 -8.20 3.07 -4.43
C SER A 254 -7.04 3.53 -5.31
N MET A 255 -7.28 3.94 -6.56
CA MET A 255 -6.20 4.51 -7.38
C MET A 255 -5.60 5.75 -6.71
N ARG A 256 -6.44 6.65 -6.19
CA ARG A 256 -5.99 7.89 -5.53
C ARG A 256 -5.16 7.61 -4.27
N HIS A 257 -5.59 6.64 -3.48
CA HIS A 257 -4.89 6.18 -2.28
C HIS A 257 -3.49 5.64 -2.64
N GLU A 258 -3.44 4.64 -3.53
CA GLU A 258 -2.17 4.01 -3.92
C GLU A 258 -1.23 4.97 -4.65
N PHE A 259 -1.78 5.90 -5.44
CA PHE A 259 -0.98 6.92 -6.10
C PHE A 259 -0.36 7.90 -5.09
N THR A 260 -1.07 8.19 -3.98
CA THR A 260 -0.51 8.99 -2.88
C THR A 260 0.66 8.27 -2.22
N HIS A 261 0.57 6.96 -2.00
CA HIS A 261 1.71 6.18 -1.51
C HIS A 261 2.92 6.31 -2.43
N ARG A 262 2.72 6.22 -3.76
CA ARG A 262 3.81 6.43 -4.72
C ARG A 262 4.47 7.80 -4.55
N MET A 263 3.68 8.87 -4.49
CA MET A 263 4.20 10.23 -4.38
C MET A 263 4.90 10.46 -3.03
N HIS A 264 4.32 9.95 -1.94
CA HIS A 264 4.89 10.04 -0.61
C HIS A 264 6.21 9.27 -0.49
N TRP A 265 6.28 8.08 -1.08
CA TRP A 265 7.51 7.30 -1.15
C TRP A 265 8.64 8.01 -1.91
N ALA A 266 8.31 8.68 -3.02
CA ALA A 266 9.29 9.46 -3.76
C ALA A 266 9.88 10.62 -2.92
N ASP A 267 9.06 11.28 -2.08
CA ASP A 267 9.52 12.32 -1.16
C ASP A 267 10.33 11.75 0.00
N MET A 268 9.88 10.63 0.59
CA MET A 268 10.63 9.89 1.61
C MET A 268 12.03 9.49 1.11
N GLU A 269 12.14 8.95 -0.11
CA GLU A 269 13.43 8.61 -0.72
C GLU A 269 14.29 9.85 -0.98
N GLY A 270 13.70 10.93 -1.52
CA GLY A 270 14.40 12.19 -1.75
C GLY A 270 14.99 12.78 -0.46
N ARG A 271 14.29 12.60 0.66
CA ARG A 271 14.73 13.04 1.99
C ARG A 271 15.62 12.05 2.74
N GLY A 272 15.63 10.79 2.33
CA GLY A 272 16.23 9.70 3.12
C GLY A 272 15.48 9.42 4.43
N GLN A 273 14.18 9.70 4.50
CA GLN A 273 13.34 9.50 5.67
C GLN A 273 12.38 8.32 5.46
N ARG A 274 12.03 7.61 6.54
CA ARG A 274 10.96 6.60 6.49
C ARG A 274 9.87 6.93 7.50
N HIS A 275 8.77 7.50 6.98
CA HIS A 275 7.72 8.06 7.82
C HIS A 275 6.91 6.96 8.52
N ALA A 276 6.32 7.30 9.66
CA ALA A 276 5.52 6.37 10.44
C ALA A 276 4.31 5.84 9.64
N MET A 277 3.88 4.61 9.94
CA MET A 277 2.81 3.95 9.17
C MET A 277 1.49 4.72 9.20
N TRP A 278 1.15 5.30 10.36
CA TRP A 278 -0.05 6.11 10.52
C TRP A 278 -0.05 7.37 9.62
N VAL A 279 1.14 7.91 9.32
CA VAL A 279 1.31 9.06 8.40
C VAL A 279 1.11 8.61 6.96
N GLN A 280 1.76 7.52 6.56
CA GLN A 280 1.64 6.96 5.20
C GLN A 280 0.18 6.65 4.86
N GLU A 281 -0.50 5.92 5.75
CA GLU A 281 -1.89 5.47 5.56
C GLU A 281 -2.90 6.62 5.76
N GLY A 282 -2.60 7.54 6.68
CA GLY A 282 -3.46 8.69 6.92
C GLY A 282 -3.46 9.71 5.77
N LEU A 283 -2.29 10.00 5.20
CA LEU A 283 -2.17 10.86 4.01
C LEU A 283 -2.83 10.21 2.79
N ALA A 284 -2.54 8.93 2.53
CA ALA A 284 -3.19 8.20 1.43
C ALA A 284 -4.72 8.12 1.62
N GLY A 285 -5.17 7.86 2.85
CA GLY A 285 -6.58 7.87 3.24
C GLY A 285 -7.27 9.23 3.05
N LEU A 286 -6.55 10.34 3.25
CA LEU A 286 -7.09 11.68 3.02
C LEU A 286 -7.41 11.90 1.53
N TYR A 287 -6.53 11.43 0.62
CA TYR A 287 -6.71 11.58 -0.83
C TYR A 287 -7.70 10.57 -1.45
N GLU A 288 -8.32 9.68 -0.67
CA GLU A 288 -9.40 8.82 -1.17
C GLU A 288 -10.54 9.66 -1.79
N ASP A 289 -10.91 10.77 -1.15
CA ASP A 289 -12.07 11.58 -1.52
C ASP A 289 -11.79 13.09 -1.45
N TYR A 290 -11.85 13.73 -2.61
CA TYR A 290 -11.70 15.17 -2.77
C TYR A 290 -12.46 15.67 -3.99
N GLU A 291 -12.71 16.97 -4.01
CA GLU A 291 -13.30 17.71 -5.11
C GLU A 291 -12.40 18.86 -5.54
N TRP A 292 -12.35 19.08 -6.85
CA TRP A 292 -11.67 20.21 -7.44
C TRP A 292 -12.61 21.40 -7.54
N GLN A 293 -12.17 22.53 -7.02
CA GLN A 293 -12.89 23.80 -7.15
C GLN A 293 -12.58 24.46 -8.51
N PRO A 294 -13.44 25.39 -8.98
CA PRO A 294 -13.23 26.09 -10.25
C PRO A 294 -11.92 26.89 -10.33
N ASP A 295 -11.38 27.31 -9.18
CA ASP A 295 -10.09 28.02 -9.07
C ASP A 295 -8.86 27.08 -9.12
N GLY A 296 -9.09 25.77 -9.24
CA GLY A 296 -8.05 24.75 -9.26
C GLY A 296 -7.60 24.26 -7.88
N SER A 297 -8.15 24.81 -6.79
CA SER A 297 -7.90 24.29 -5.44
C SER A 297 -8.58 22.94 -5.22
N LEU A 298 -8.05 22.16 -4.28
CA LEU A 298 -8.56 20.86 -3.89
C LEU A 298 -9.19 20.96 -2.51
N VAL A 299 -10.41 20.46 -2.38
CA VAL A 299 -11.13 20.38 -1.10
C VAL A 299 -11.37 18.91 -0.78
N PHE A 300 -10.89 18.47 0.38
CA PHE A 300 -11.16 17.12 0.88
C PHE A 300 -12.59 17.03 1.39
N ILE A 301 -13.30 15.98 0.98
CA ILE A 301 -14.69 15.75 1.37
C ILE A 301 -14.78 14.56 2.32
N PRO A 302 -15.74 14.54 3.27
CA PRO A 302 -15.90 13.42 4.18
C PRO A 302 -16.36 12.16 3.45
N ASN A 303 -15.85 11.01 3.87
CA ASN A 303 -16.29 9.69 3.42
C ASN A 303 -16.79 8.84 4.59
N ILE A 304 -17.18 7.59 4.32
CA ILE A 304 -17.75 6.68 5.34
C ILE A 304 -16.84 6.49 6.56
N ARG A 305 -15.52 6.65 6.40
CA ARG A 305 -14.56 6.54 7.49
C ARG A 305 -14.71 7.67 8.52
N HIS A 306 -15.17 8.85 8.12
CA HIS A 306 -15.48 9.94 9.07
C HIS A 306 -16.52 9.50 10.09
N ASN A 307 -17.59 8.84 9.65
CA ASN A 307 -18.61 8.30 10.55
C ASN A 307 -18.07 7.20 11.48
N ILE A 308 -17.13 6.37 11.00
CA ILE A 308 -16.48 5.37 11.85
C ILE A 308 -15.62 6.05 12.92
N ALA A 309 -14.78 7.01 12.55
CA ALA A 309 -13.96 7.78 13.47
C ALA A 309 -14.81 8.53 14.52
N ARG A 310 -15.90 9.15 14.08
CA ARG A 310 -16.86 9.79 14.98
C ARG A 310 -17.46 8.82 16.00
N ARG A 311 -17.93 7.65 15.56
CA ARG A 311 -18.43 6.61 16.48
C ARG A 311 -17.37 6.14 17.46
N GLN A 312 -16.11 6.07 17.05
CA GLN A 312 -15.00 5.71 17.94
C GLN A 312 -14.77 6.79 19.02
N VAL A 313 -14.79 8.07 18.63
CA VAL A 313 -14.66 9.23 19.54
C VAL A 313 -15.86 9.37 20.49
N ASP A 314 -17.07 9.10 20.01
CA ASP A 314 -18.29 9.15 20.83
C ASP A 314 -18.34 7.99 21.83
N ALA A 315 -17.85 6.80 21.45
CA ALA A 315 -17.74 5.64 22.34
C ALA A 315 -16.48 5.66 23.24
N GLY A 316 -15.55 6.60 23.02
CA GLY A 316 -14.29 6.69 23.77
C GLY A 316 -13.32 5.52 23.52
N VAL A 317 -13.42 4.88 22.35
CA VAL A 317 -12.57 3.73 21.95
C VAL A 317 -11.50 4.10 20.92
N ASP A 318 -11.46 5.36 20.50
CA ASP A 318 -10.35 5.92 19.72
C ASP A 318 -9.04 5.89 20.53
N LEU A 319 -7.91 5.75 19.85
CA LEU A 319 -6.61 5.83 20.52
C LEU A 319 -6.17 7.28 20.69
N ALA A 320 -5.64 7.62 21.87
CA ALA A 320 -5.00 8.92 22.04
C ALA A 320 -3.80 9.06 21.09
N PHE A 321 -3.54 10.29 20.60
CA PHE A 321 -2.48 10.56 19.60
C PHE A 321 -1.12 10.00 20.04
N GLU A 322 -0.77 10.17 21.31
CA GLU A 322 0.46 9.69 21.94
C GLU A 322 0.65 8.18 21.77
N LYS A 323 -0.45 7.41 21.84
CA LYS A 323 -0.42 5.95 21.68
C LYS A 323 -0.50 5.53 20.22
N LEU A 324 -1.32 6.23 19.44
CA LEU A 324 -1.53 5.93 18.02
C LEU A 324 -0.25 6.14 17.22
N PHE A 325 0.48 7.23 17.47
CA PHE A 325 1.64 7.62 16.69
C PHE A 325 2.86 6.72 16.93
N THR A 326 2.89 6.04 18.08
CA THR A 326 3.94 5.10 18.48
C THR A 326 3.58 3.65 18.20
N LEU A 327 2.48 3.36 17.49
CA LEU A 327 2.15 1.98 17.14
C LEU A 327 3.20 1.41 16.19
N GLU A 328 3.67 0.21 16.50
CA GLU A 328 4.50 -0.55 15.58
C GLU A 328 3.72 -0.88 14.30
N PRO A 329 4.38 -0.90 13.12
CA PRO A 329 3.74 -1.12 11.83
C PRO A 329 2.81 -2.34 11.79
N GLU A 330 3.25 -3.49 12.32
CA GLU A 330 2.49 -4.74 12.32
C GLU A 330 1.22 -4.60 13.16
N SER A 331 1.30 -3.92 14.30
CA SER A 331 0.15 -3.67 15.17
C SER A 331 -0.84 -2.70 14.53
N PHE A 332 -0.34 -1.68 13.82
CA PHE A 332 -1.18 -0.75 13.08
C PHE A 332 -1.92 -1.45 11.93
N LEU A 333 -1.20 -2.26 11.14
CA LEU A 333 -1.77 -2.99 9.99
C LEU A 333 -2.77 -4.06 10.44
N ALA A 334 -2.48 -4.80 11.52
CA ALA A 334 -3.41 -5.77 12.09
C ALA A 334 -4.72 -5.12 12.58
N GLY A 335 -4.68 -3.84 12.97
CA GLY A 335 -5.83 -3.06 13.38
C GLY A 335 -6.40 -2.15 12.29
N ASN A 336 -6.15 -2.41 11.00
CA ASN A 336 -6.49 -1.50 9.89
C ASN A 336 -7.94 -0.95 9.94
N ALA A 337 -8.94 -1.81 10.15
CA ALA A 337 -10.35 -1.44 10.21
C ALA A 337 -10.67 -0.49 11.37
N ARG A 338 -9.86 -0.53 12.44
CA ARG A 338 -9.94 0.36 13.59
C ARG A 338 -9.19 1.67 13.33
N TYR A 339 -7.96 1.61 12.84
CA TYR A 339 -7.07 2.77 12.84
C TYR A 339 -7.15 3.63 11.58
N TYR A 340 -7.42 3.04 10.41
CA TYR A 340 -7.48 3.78 9.15
C TYR A 340 -8.52 4.90 9.17
N PRO A 341 -9.74 4.68 9.71
CA PRO A 341 -10.70 5.76 9.85
C PRO A 341 -10.23 6.89 10.75
N GLN A 342 -9.57 6.56 11.86
CA GLN A 342 -9.04 7.54 12.79
C GLN A 342 -7.94 8.38 12.14
N VAL A 343 -6.93 7.76 11.52
CA VAL A 343 -5.81 8.51 10.92
C VAL A 343 -6.25 9.38 9.75
N ARG A 344 -7.17 8.91 8.90
CA ARG A 344 -7.76 9.76 7.86
C ARG A 344 -8.43 10.99 8.49
N SER A 345 -9.25 10.78 9.53
CA SER A 345 -9.95 11.87 10.22
C SER A 345 -9.00 12.90 10.84
N ILE A 346 -7.84 12.44 11.33
CA ILE A 346 -6.78 13.32 11.86
C ILE A 346 -6.20 14.21 10.76
N PHE A 347 -5.92 13.67 9.57
CA PHE A 347 -5.41 14.46 8.44
C PHE A 347 -6.47 15.36 7.83
N GLU A 348 -7.72 14.93 7.84
CA GLU A 348 -8.84 15.76 7.40
C GLU A 348 -9.06 16.97 8.33
N PHE A 349 -8.84 16.79 9.63
CA PHE A 349 -8.81 17.90 10.59
C PHE A 349 -7.70 18.91 10.27
N LEU A 350 -6.48 18.45 9.96
CA LEU A 350 -5.39 19.35 9.52
C LEU A 350 -5.76 20.10 8.25
N ALA A 351 -6.31 19.40 7.26
CA ALA A 351 -6.70 20.00 5.99
C ALA A 351 -7.83 21.02 6.17
N ASN A 352 -8.81 20.76 7.03
CA ASN A 352 -9.91 21.68 7.30
C ASN A 352 -9.46 22.96 8.03
N LEU A 353 -8.29 22.94 8.68
CA LEU A 353 -7.67 24.10 9.29
C LEU A 353 -6.64 24.79 8.38
N ASP A 354 -6.47 24.34 7.14
CA ASP A 354 -5.41 24.78 6.23
C ASP A 354 -3.99 24.59 6.79
N LEU A 355 -3.81 23.60 7.67
CA LEU A 355 -2.53 23.31 8.35
C LEU A 355 -1.79 22.09 7.78
N LEU A 356 -2.36 21.36 6.81
CA LEU A 356 -1.79 20.11 6.29
C LEU A 356 -0.35 20.26 5.79
N ALA A 357 -0.10 21.23 4.90
CA ALA A 357 1.23 21.46 4.33
C ALA A 357 2.24 21.96 5.38
N LEU A 358 1.79 22.82 6.30
CA LEU A 358 2.62 23.31 7.40
C LEU A 358 3.02 22.18 8.35
N TRP A 359 2.07 21.30 8.68
CA TRP A 359 2.32 20.14 9.50
C TRP A 359 3.30 19.17 8.84
N TYR A 360 3.11 18.83 7.56
CA TYR A 360 4.01 17.91 6.88
C TYR A 360 5.44 18.45 6.79
N ARG A 361 5.60 19.75 6.51
CA ARG A 361 6.91 20.41 6.57
C ARG A 361 7.53 20.31 7.95
N SER A 362 6.74 20.63 8.99
CA SER A 362 7.19 20.52 10.38
C SER A 362 7.62 19.09 10.71
N TYR A 363 6.88 18.09 10.23
CA TYR A 363 7.20 16.68 10.43
C TYR A 363 8.54 16.30 9.80
N CYS A 364 8.75 16.67 8.54
CA CYS A 364 10.02 16.41 7.85
C CYS A 364 11.21 17.13 8.52
N GLU A 365 11.02 18.35 8.99
CA GLU A 365 12.05 19.14 9.69
C GLU A 365 12.40 18.59 11.08
N THR A 366 11.42 18.02 11.79
CA THR A 366 11.61 17.46 13.14
C THR A 366 11.85 15.95 13.15
N PHE A 367 11.90 15.31 11.98
CA PHE A 367 11.88 13.85 11.84
C PHE A 367 12.98 13.16 12.64
N ASP A 368 14.22 13.65 12.59
CA ASP A 368 15.35 13.07 13.33
C ASP A 368 15.19 13.15 14.86
N GLN A 369 14.36 14.08 15.34
CA GLN A 369 14.10 14.28 16.76
C GLN A 369 12.89 13.51 17.28
N ASP A 370 11.96 13.18 16.38
CA ASP A 370 10.75 12.42 16.66
C ASP A 370 10.15 11.88 15.35
N PRO A 371 10.54 10.65 14.95
CA PRO A 371 10.01 10.00 13.75
C PRO A 371 8.51 9.69 13.81
N THR A 372 7.91 9.70 15.00
CA THR A 372 6.48 9.40 15.20
C THR A 372 5.59 10.57 14.77
N GLY A 373 6.14 11.79 14.76
CA GLY A 373 5.46 13.01 14.32
C GLY A 373 4.75 13.79 15.42
N GLY A 374 4.81 13.36 16.69
CA GLY A 374 4.24 14.09 17.83
C GLY A 374 4.76 15.53 17.94
N LYS A 375 6.08 15.73 17.88
CA LYS A 375 6.70 17.08 17.89
C LYS A 375 6.24 17.97 16.74
N ALA A 376 5.93 17.37 15.58
CA ALA A 376 5.42 18.12 14.43
C ALA A 376 4.06 18.76 14.74
N TRP A 377 3.20 18.06 15.46
CA TRP A 377 1.92 18.59 15.94
C TRP A 377 2.12 19.72 16.95
N GLU A 378 2.98 19.51 17.93
CA GLU A 378 3.26 20.53 18.94
C GLU A 378 3.80 21.81 18.31
N LYS A 379 4.74 21.67 17.37
CA LYS A 379 5.30 22.77 16.58
C LYS A 379 4.24 23.47 15.72
N THR A 380 3.35 22.72 15.09
CA THR A 380 2.32 23.28 14.19
C THR A 380 1.23 24.04 14.96
N PHE A 381 0.82 23.53 16.13
CA PHE A 381 -0.27 24.09 16.92
C PHE A 381 0.18 25.03 18.03
N GLY A 382 1.45 24.98 18.43
CA GLY A 382 1.94 25.68 19.63
C GLY A 382 1.30 25.16 20.93
N LEU A 383 0.88 23.89 20.94
CA LEU A 383 0.15 23.26 22.04
C LEU A 383 0.73 21.88 22.35
N PRO A 384 0.66 21.41 23.61
CA PRO A 384 0.94 20.02 23.94
C PRO A 384 0.08 19.04 23.13
N LEU A 385 0.66 17.88 22.77
CA LEU A 385 0.01 16.90 21.90
C LEU A 385 -1.37 16.43 22.40
N ASP A 386 -1.53 16.27 23.72
CA ASP A 386 -2.78 15.85 24.35
C ASP A 386 -3.89 16.89 24.14
N GLN A 387 -3.56 18.18 24.17
CA GLN A 387 -4.51 19.26 23.92
C GLN A 387 -4.93 19.29 22.44
N VAL A 388 -4.01 18.99 21.51
CA VAL A 388 -4.33 18.86 20.09
C VAL A 388 -5.25 17.67 19.84
N ASN A 389 -4.99 16.52 20.47
CA ASN A 389 -5.87 15.35 20.44
C ASN A 389 -7.30 15.70 20.92
N GLN A 390 -7.43 16.44 22.03
CA GLN A 390 -8.74 16.89 22.51
C GLN A 390 -9.44 17.86 21.55
N ARG A 391 -8.70 18.73 20.87
CA ARG A 391 -9.25 19.61 19.82
C ARG A 391 -9.76 18.80 18.63
N TRP A 392 -9.00 17.80 18.17
CA TRP A 392 -9.45 16.89 17.11
C TRP A 392 -10.73 16.17 17.52
N ARG A 393 -10.79 15.58 18.72
CA ARG A 393 -12.02 14.92 19.23
C ARG A 393 -13.23 15.84 19.25
N ARG A 394 -13.04 17.10 19.65
CA ARG A 394 -14.12 18.10 19.62
C ARG A 394 -14.56 18.39 18.19
N TRP A 395 -13.60 18.65 17.29
CA TRP A 395 -13.89 18.90 15.87
C TRP A 395 -14.65 17.74 15.23
N VAL A 396 -14.28 16.48 15.50
CA VAL A 396 -14.97 15.30 14.97
C VAL A 396 -16.46 15.29 15.37
N ARG A 397 -16.78 15.67 16.61
CA ARG A 397 -18.16 15.77 17.09
C ARG A 397 -18.90 16.95 16.45
N ASP A 398 -18.28 18.12 16.46
CA ASP A 398 -18.87 19.38 15.98
C ASP A 398 -19.17 19.34 14.48
N ARG A 399 -18.32 18.65 13.71
CA ARG A 399 -18.52 18.46 12.26
C ARG A 399 -19.78 17.66 11.92
N GLY A 400 -20.31 16.87 12.85
CA GLY A 400 -21.42 15.97 12.59
C GLY A 400 -21.02 14.77 11.74
N GLY A 401 -22.00 14.04 11.22
CA GLY A 401 -21.79 12.84 10.40
C GLY A 401 -22.34 13.05 9.00
N ILE A 402 -21.96 12.18 8.08
CA ILE A 402 -22.54 12.13 6.74
C ILE A 402 -23.61 11.04 6.66
N THR A 403 -24.52 11.13 5.70
CA THR A 403 -25.42 10.01 5.41
C THR A 403 -24.67 8.95 4.60
N ASP A 404 -24.31 7.84 5.24
CA ASP A 404 -23.53 6.73 4.65
C ASP A 404 -24.32 5.43 4.51
N ARG A 405 -25.61 5.46 4.85
CA ARG A 405 -26.52 4.31 4.79
C ARG A 405 -27.84 4.74 4.18
N VAL A 406 -28.40 3.87 3.35
CA VAL A 406 -29.79 3.98 2.87
C VAL A 406 -30.58 2.89 3.58
N GLY A 407 -31.36 3.26 4.58
CA GLY A 407 -32.25 2.38 5.34
C GLY A 407 -33.68 2.34 4.78
N PRO A 408 -34.58 1.53 5.39
CA PRO A 408 -36.00 1.54 5.05
C PRO A 408 -36.59 2.95 5.14
N GLY A 409 -37.24 3.42 4.08
CA GLY A 409 -37.82 4.77 4.02
C GLY A 409 -36.89 5.86 3.49
N ASP A 410 -35.58 5.61 3.36
CA ASP A 410 -34.64 6.57 2.76
C ASP A 410 -34.72 6.57 1.23
N ALA A 411 -34.13 7.60 0.61
CA ALA A 411 -34.07 7.73 -0.84
C ALA A 411 -33.24 6.60 -1.46
N SER A 412 -33.77 5.97 -2.51
CA SER A 412 -33.14 4.84 -3.18
C SER A 412 -33.24 4.98 -4.70
N LEU A 413 -32.17 4.54 -5.37
CA LEU A 413 -32.18 4.30 -6.81
C LEU A 413 -32.89 3.00 -7.19
N GLY A 414 -33.09 2.08 -6.24
CA GLY A 414 -33.70 0.78 -6.52
C GLY A 414 -32.82 -0.15 -7.37
N VAL A 415 -31.50 -0.05 -7.22
CA VAL A 415 -30.52 -0.89 -7.92
C VAL A 415 -29.48 -1.43 -6.94
N THR A 416 -28.89 -2.57 -7.27
CA THR A 416 -27.64 -3.05 -6.65
C THR A 416 -26.53 -3.03 -7.70
N GLY A 417 -25.28 -2.89 -7.25
CA GLY A 417 -24.16 -2.90 -8.17
C GLY A 417 -22.82 -3.28 -7.54
N GLU A 418 -21.85 -3.42 -8.42
CA GLU A 418 -20.46 -3.80 -8.16
C GLU A 418 -19.50 -2.84 -8.86
N GLU A 419 -18.22 -2.90 -8.49
CA GLU A 419 -17.19 -2.04 -9.09
C GLU A 419 -16.96 -2.40 -10.55
N ALA A 420 -16.92 -1.38 -11.42
CA ALA A 420 -16.71 -1.54 -12.86
C ALA A 420 -15.39 -0.95 -13.36
N GLY A 421 -14.57 -0.38 -12.47
CA GLY A 421 -13.35 0.34 -12.77
C GLY A 421 -13.56 1.84 -12.96
N ASP A 422 -14.55 2.23 -13.78
CA ASP A 422 -14.92 3.61 -14.12
C ASP A 422 -16.29 4.04 -13.56
N GLY A 423 -16.82 3.29 -12.59
CA GLY A 423 -18.12 3.53 -11.98
C GLY A 423 -18.75 2.26 -11.40
N VAL A 424 -20.06 2.29 -11.20
CA VAL A 424 -20.80 1.20 -10.55
C VAL A 424 -21.65 0.45 -11.57
N ARG A 425 -21.31 -0.82 -11.83
CA ARG A 425 -22.09 -1.70 -12.71
C ARG A 425 -23.33 -2.20 -11.97
N ILE A 426 -24.50 -1.94 -12.53
CA ILE A 426 -25.78 -2.43 -12.02
C ILE A 426 -25.85 -3.95 -12.22
N THR A 427 -25.96 -4.68 -11.11
CA THR A 427 -26.15 -6.14 -11.10
C THR A 427 -27.63 -6.50 -11.00
N SER A 428 -28.45 -5.69 -10.33
CA SER A 428 -29.90 -5.89 -10.27
C SER A 428 -30.68 -4.57 -10.26
N VAL A 429 -31.91 -4.63 -10.78
CA VAL A 429 -32.87 -3.51 -10.81
C VAL A 429 -34.16 -3.95 -10.13
N SER A 430 -34.29 -3.68 -8.84
CA SER A 430 -35.46 -4.04 -8.02
C SER A 430 -36.50 -2.93 -7.98
N GLY A 431 -36.09 -1.67 -8.15
CA GLY A 431 -36.92 -0.50 -7.98
C GLY A 431 -37.87 -0.21 -9.12
N ARG A 432 -39.04 0.34 -8.79
CA ARG A 432 -40.06 0.69 -9.79
C ARG A 432 -39.62 1.91 -10.59
N GLN A 433 -39.11 2.95 -9.92
CA GLN A 433 -38.61 4.14 -10.63
C GLN A 433 -37.38 3.83 -11.47
N ALA A 434 -36.51 2.93 -11.01
CA ALA A 434 -35.34 2.46 -11.77
C ALA A 434 -35.73 1.82 -13.11
N ARG A 435 -36.70 0.89 -13.07
CA ARG A 435 -37.26 0.24 -14.28
C ARG A 435 -37.93 1.26 -15.19
N ARG A 436 -38.69 2.19 -14.63
CA ARG A 436 -39.39 3.25 -15.39
C ARG A 436 -38.42 4.22 -16.07
N ALA A 437 -37.33 4.57 -15.40
CA ALA A 437 -36.24 5.38 -15.94
C ALA A 437 -35.42 4.61 -17.00
N GLY A 438 -35.64 3.30 -17.13
CA GLY A 438 -35.02 2.46 -18.15
C GLY A 438 -33.60 1.99 -17.81
N LEU A 439 -33.22 2.01 -16.52
CA LEU A 439 -32.00 1.38 -16.01
C LEU A 439 -32.08 -0.15 -16.18
N ARG A 440 -30.94 -0.78 -16.50
CA ARG A 440 -30.86 -2.21 -16.78
C ARG A 440 -29.64 -2.84 -16.11
N THR A 441 -29.70 -4.14 -15.82
CA THR A 441 -28.51 -4.92 -15.47
C THR A 441 -27.44 -4.77 -16.56
N GLY A 442 -26.20 -4.56 -16.13
CA GLY A 442 -25.03 -4.32 -16.98
C GLY A 442 -24.76 -2.84 -17.31
N ASP A 443 -25.69 -1.92 -17.01
CA ASP A 443 -25.45 -0.48 -17.07
C ASP A 443 -24.39 -0.07 -16.03
N VAL A 444 -23.51 0.86 -16.36
CA VAL A 444 -22.50 1.41 -15.44
C VAL A 444 -22.83 2.86 -15.13
N ILE A 445 -23.11 3.17 -13.87
CA ILE A 445 -23.35 4.55 -13.39
C ILE A 445 -22.00 5.24 -13.21
N MET A 446 -21.77 6.30 -13.98
CA MET A 446 -20.51 7.06 -13.99
C MET A 446 -20.65 8.45 -13.36
N LYS A 447 -21.84 9.06 -13.38
CA LYS A 447 -22.12 10.33 -12.70
C LYS A 447 -23.50 10.36 -12.05
N PHE A 448 -23.60 11.13 -10.97
CA PHE A 448 -24.80 11.43 -10.22
C PHE A 448 -24.92 12.95 -10.05
N ASP A 449 -25.91 13.57 -10.68
CA ASP A 449 -26.09 15.04 -10.73
C ASP A 449 -24.82 15.81 -11.16
N GLY A 450 -24.06 15.22 -12.08
CA GLY A 450 -22.82 15.79 -12.60
C GLY A 450 -21.58 15.48 -11.76
N ALA A 451 -21.73 15.05 -10.50
CA ALA A 451 -20.64 14.52 -9.69
C ALA A 451 -20.24 13.15 -10.23
N ALA A 452 -18.93 12.92 -10.39
CA ALA A 452 -18.43 11.64 -10.86
C ALA A 452 -18.56 10.56 -9.79
N ILE A 453 -18.99 9.38 -10.20
CA ILE A 453 -19.15 8.18 -9.39
C ILE A 453 -18.20 7.12 -9.93
N ARG A 454 -17.20 6.79 -9.13
CA ARG A 454 -16.10 5.88 -9.48
C ARG A 454 -16.11 4.61 -8.63
N SER A 455 -16.80 4.65 -7.49
CA SER A 455 -16.94 3.52 -6.59
C SER A 455 -18.36 3.35 -6.06
N ARG A 456 -18.67 2.17 -5.51
CA ARG A 456 -19.96 1.90 -4.85
C ARG A 456 -20.15 2.77 -3.60
N ALA A 457 -19.06 3.08 -2.89
CA ALA A 457 -19.11 3.94 -1.71
C ALA A 457 -19.54 5.37 -2.08
N GLU A 458 -18.97 5.94 -3.15
CA GLU A 458 -19.35 7.26 -3.68
C GLU A 458 -20.85 7.29 -4.05
N LEU A 459 -21.33 6.24 -4.73
CA LEU A 459 -22.75 6.15 -5.10
C LEU A 459 -23.68 6.12 -3.87
N LEU A 460 -23.31 5.35 -2.83
CA LEU A 460 -24.11 5.26 -1.61
C LEU A 460 -24.20 6.59 -0.88
N VAL A 461 -23.09 7.32 -0.78
CA VAL A 461 -23.05 8.66 -0.16
C VAL A 461 -23.89 9.65 -0.98
N ALA A 462 -23.75 9.65 -2.31
CA ALA A 462 -24.52 10.54 -3.19
C ALA A 462 -26.04 10.29 -3.06
N VAL A 463 -26.46 9.02 -3.03
CA VAL A 463 -27.87 8.65 -2.84
C VAL A 463 -28.35 8.99 -1.43
N GLY A 464 -27.55 8.72 -0.40
CA GLY A 464 -27.88 9.01 1.00
C GLY A 464 -28.06 10.50 1.29
N ALA A 465 -27.42 11.38 0.52
CA ALA A 465 -27.60 12.83 0.63
C ALA A 465 -28.94 13.34 0.04
N CYS A 466 -29.68 12.49 -0.68
CA CYS A 466 -30.89 12.87 -1.38
C CYS A 466 -32.18 12.59 -0.57
N ARG A 467 -33.30 13.18 -1.02
CA ARG A 467 -34.63 12.96 -0.43
C ARG A 467 -35.51 12.07 -1.31
N VAL A 468 -36.41 11.30 -0.69
CA VAL A 468 -37.44 10.55 -1.42
C VAL A 468 -38.25 11.49 -2.31
N GLY A 469 -38.44 11.12 -3.57
CA GLY A 469 -39.16 11.90 -4.56
C GLY A 469 -38.33 12.99 -5.26
N GLN A 470 -37.08 13.23 -4.84
CA GLN A 470 -36.13 14.06 -5.59
C GLN A 470 -35.86 13.42 -6.95
N THR A 471 -35.74 14.24 -7.99
CA THR A 471 -35.33 13.77 -9.32
C THR A 471 -33.86 14.08 -9.50
N ILE A 472 -33.09 13.08 -9.88
CA ILE A 472 -31.65 13.17 -10.10
C ILE A 472 -31.34 12.74 -11.53
N ARG A 473 -30.22 13.23 -12.05
CA ARG A 473 -29.73 12.93 -13.39
C ARG A 473 -28.48 12.05 -13.31
N LEU A 474 -28.59 10.85 -13.85
CA LEU A 474 -27.49 9.90 -13.99
C LEU A 474 -26.85 10.01 -15.36
N GLU A 475 -25.53 9.88 -15.40
CA GLU A 475 -24.79 9.54 -16.61
C GLU A 475 -24.45 8.05 -16.56
N VAL A 476 -24.98 7.27 -17.51
CA VAL A 476 -24.92 5.81 -17.51
C VAL A 476 -24.31 5.31 -18.80
N ARG A 477 -23.30 4.44 -18.70
CA ARG A 477 -22.72 3.72 -19.83
C ARG A 477 -23.40 2.38 -20.01
N ARG A 478 -23.99 2.18 -21.19
CA ARG A 478 -24.56 0.90 -21.62
C ARG A 478 -23.75 0.37 -22.80
N ARG A 479 -22.98 -0.70 -22.56
CA ARG A 479 -21.97 -1.19 -23.50
C ARG A 479 -20.95 -0.07 -23.81
N THR A 480 -20.98 0.47 -25.02
CA THR A 480 -20.10 1.56 -25.49
C THR A 480 -20.80 2.92 -25.53
N SER A 481 -22.11 2.99 -25.35
CA SER A 481 -22.86 4.25 -25.45
C SER A 481 -23.13 4.86 -24.08
N VAL A 482 -22.93 6.17 -23.97
CA VAL A 482 -23.30 6.96 -22.79
C VAL A 482 -24.72 7.50 -22.94
N ARG A 483 -25.49 7.48 -21.87
CA ARG A 483 -26.88 7.93 -21.81
C ARG A 483 -27.10 8.78 -20.57
N MET A 484 -27.92 9.81 -20.71
CA MET A 484 -28.44 10.55 -19.57
C MET A 484 -29.78 9.94 -19.16
N VAL A 485 -29.92 9.60 -17.88
CA VAL A 485 -31.13 9.00 -17.33
C VAL A 485 -31.60 9.87 -16.18
N GLU A 486 -32.81 10.42 -16.28
CA GLU A 486 -33.46 11.07 -15.14
C GLU A 486 -34.28 10.05 -14.38
N ILE A 487 -34.07 10.00 -13.07
CA ILE A 487 -34.77 9.07 -12.17
C ILE A 487 -35.28 9.85 -10.96
N ARG A 488 -36.55 9.62 -10.64
CA ARG A 488 -37.14 10.05 -9.38
C ARG A 488 -36.82 9.02 -8.32
N LEU A 489 -36.15 9.42 -7.24
CA LEU A 489 -35.81 8.53 -6.13
C LEU A 489 -37.09 8.06 -5.42
N GLU A 490 -37.11 6.79 -5.04
CA GLU A 490 -38.20 6.17 -4.27
C GLU A 490 -37.74 5.80 -2.87
N ALA A 491 -38.68 5.48 -1.98
CA ALA A 491 -38.33 4.94 -0.66
C ALA A 491 -37.78 3.51 -0.82
N ARG A 492 -36.71 3.19 -0.10
CA ARG A 492 -36.08 1.86 -0.11
C ARG A 492 -36.99 0.74 0.41
#